data_AF-A0A3D1A232-F1
#
_entry.id   AF-A0A3D1A232-F1
#
_cell.length_a   1.000
_cell.length_b   1.000
_cell.length_c   1.000
_cell.angle_alpha   90.00
_cell.angle_beta   90.00
_cell.angle_gamma   90.00
#
_symmetry.space_group_name_H-M   'P 1'
#
loop_
_entity.id
_entity.type
_entity.pdbx_description
1 polymer ?
#
loop_
_entity_poly.entity_id
_entity_poly.type
_entity_poly.pdbx_seq_one_letter_code
_entity_poly.pdbx_strand_id
1 'polypeptide(L)' 'MSDWEVSCCVLCGANCGIKVQLGGKGDRELVRIKGDDQHPGSKGYLCNKASRLNHYINSKDRLLQPL' A
#
# COMPACT_ATOMS: atom_id res chain seq x y z
N MET A 1 3.41 0.07 -16.24
CA MET A 1 3.51 0.45 -14.81
C MET A 1 2.79 1.77 -14.68
N SER A 2 1.81 1.86 -13.78
CA SER A 2 1.02 3.09 -13.61
C SER A 2 1.86 4.22 -13.00
N ASP A 3 1.30 5.42 -13.00
CA ASP A 3 1.81 6.55 -12.23
C ASP A 3 1.79 6.26 -10.72
N TRP A 4 2.52 7.10 -9.97
CA TRP A 4 2.55 7.04 -8.51
C TRP A 4 1.29 7.65 -7.92
N GLU A 5 0.55 6.86 -7.16
CA GLU A 5 -0.63 7.31 -6.43
C GLU A 5 -0.30 7.51 -4.94
N VAL A 6 -0.77 8.61 -4.35
CA VAL A 6 -0.61 8.90 -2.93
C VAL A 6 -1.74 8.23 -2.14
N SER A 7 -1.39 7.60 -1.02
CA SER A 7 -2.35 6.96 -0.11
C SER A 7 -1.81 6.93 1.33
N CYS A 8 -2.52 6.26 2.23
CA CYS A 8 -2.08 6.02 3.60
C CYS A 8 -2.01 4.52 3.91
N CYS A 9 -1.05 4.12 4.74
CA CYS A 9 -0.93 2.76 5.23
C CYS A 9 -1.97 2.50 6.33
N VAL A 10 -2.75 1.42 6.20
CA VAL A 10 -3.85 1.08 7.12
C VAL A 10 -3.52 -0.08 8.09
N LEU A 11 -2.27 -0.53 8.16
CA LEU A 11 -1.91 -1.71 8.96
C LEU A 11 -1.84 -1.46 10.48
N CYS A 12 -1.59 -0.22 10.90
CA CYS A 12 -1.63 0.18 12.31
C CYS A 12 -2.17 1.62 12.42
N GLY A 13 -2.45 2.08 13.64
CA GLY A 13 -3.01 3.42 13.87
C GLY A 13 -2.10 4.61 13.56
N ALA A 14 -0.88 4.40 13.04
CA ALA A 14 0.04 5.49 12.70
C ALA A 14 -0.31 6.19 11.37
N ASN A 15 -1.09 5.53 10.51
CA ASN A 15 -1.54 6.05 9.21
C ASN A 15 -0.45 6.76 8.38
N CYS A 16 0.74 6.17 8.29
CA CYS A 16 1.85 6.75 7.53
C CYS A 16 1.46 6.97 6.06
N GLY A 17 1.85 8.12 5.49
CA GLY A 17 1.68 8.39 4.07
C GLY A 17 2.58 7.50 3.21
N ILE A 18 2.02 6.99 2.12
CA ILE A 18 2.70 6.12 1.15
C ILE A 18 2.42 6.59 -0.28
N LYS A 19 3.35 6.29 -1.18
CA LYS A 19 3.16 6.33 -2.63
C LYS A 19 3.20 4.91 -3.16
N VAL A 20 2.26 4.56 -4.03
CA VAL A 20 2.15 3.22 -4.62
C VAL A 20 2.14 3.30 -6.15
N GLN A 21 2.67 2.27 -6.81
CA GLN A 21 2.41 2.03 -8.23
C GLN A 21 1.57 0.77 -8.37
N LEU A 22 0.57 0.83 -9.24
CA LEU A 22 -0.30 -0.28 -9.56
C LEU A 22 0.24 -1.07 -10.75
N GLY A 23 -0.14 -2.35 -10.79
CA GLY A 23 0.17 -3.26 -11.89
C GLY A 23 -0.38 -4.66 -11.62
N GLY A 24 0.27 -5.67 -12.20
CA GLY A 24 -0.18 -7.06 -12.10
C GLY A 24 -1.44 -7.34 -12.92
N LYS A 25 -2.20 -8.37 -12.54
CA LYS A 25 -3.41 -8.75 -13.29
C LYS A 25 -4.52 -7.71 -13.09
N GLY A 26 -4.84 -6.98 -14.17
CA GLY A 26 -5.91 -5.98 -14.18
C GLY A 26 -5.63 -4.76 -13.29
N ASP A 27 -4.36 -4.42 -13.07
CA ASP A 27 -3.92 -3.26 -12.26
C ASP A 27 -4.38 -3.31 -10.79
N ARG A 28 -4.54 -4.51 -10.24
CA ARG A 28 -5.03 -4.74 -8.86
C ARG A 28 -3.94 -5.05 -7.83
N GLU A 29 -2.67 -4.99 -8.23
CA GLU A 29 -1.53 -5.25 -7.34
C GLU A 29 -0.73 -4.00 -7.07
N LEU A 30 -0.26 -3.86 -5.82
CA LEU A 30 0.70 -2.82 -5.45
C LEU A 30 2.12 -3.33 -5.77
N VAL A 31 2.62 -3.01 -6.96
CA VAL A 31 3.91 -3.54 -7.45
C VAL A 31 5.12 -2.81 -6.86
N ARG A 32 4.93 -1.56 -6.42
CA ARG A 32 5.94 -0.77 -5.71
C ARG A 32 5.28 0.09 -4.65
N ILE A 33 5.99 0.26 -3.53
CA ILE A 33 5.56 1.06 -2.39
C ILE A 33 6.77 1.83 -1.87
N LYS A 34 6.59 3.13 -1.62
CA LYS A 34 7.56 3.97 -0.89
C LYS A 34 6.84 4.91 0.06
N GLY A 35 7.56 5.50 1.01
CA GLY A 35 6.99 6.53 1.87
C GLY A 35 6.62 7.78 1.09
N ASP A 36 5.59 8.48 1.55
CA ASP A 36 5.28 9.82 1.07
C ASP A 36 6.07 10.88 1.82
N ASP A 37 7.01 11.51 1.12
CA ASP A 37 7.89 12.57 1.63
C ASP A 37 7.10 13.82 2.05
N GLN A 38 5.90 14.05 1.50
CA GLN A 38 5.07 15.20 1.83
C GLN A 38 4.15 14.96 3.04
N HIS A 39 4.03 13.72 3.52
CA HIS A 39 3.13 13.41 4.62
C HIS A 39 3.63 14.00 5.95
N PRO A 40 2.82 14.79 6.68
CA PRO A 40 3.30 15.59 7.82
C PRO A 40 3.82 14.76 9.00
N GLY A 41 3.22 13.58 9.23
CA GLY A 41 3.61 12.65 10.29
C GLY A 41 4.84 11.82 9.94
N SER A 42 4.72 10.94 8.94
CA SER A 42 5.78 9.99 8.56
C SER A 42 6.95 10.57 7.75
N LYS A 43 6.79 11.69 7.04
CA LYS A 43 7.88 12.39 6.32
C LYS A 43 8.75 11.46 5.47
N GLY A 44 8.13 10.60 4.66
CA GLY A 44 8.84 9.64 3.79
C GLY A 44 9.31 8.36 4.48
N TYR A 45 9.19 8.24 5.82
CA TYR A 45 9.52 7.00 6.52
C TYR A 45 8.61 5.84 6.09
N LEU A 46 9.22 4.69 5.80
CA LEU A 46 8.52 3.46 5.46
C LEU A 46 9.01 2.30 6.34
N CYS A 47 8.11 1.69 7.12
CA CYS A 47 8.44 0.49 7.88
C CYS A 47 8.33 -0.79 7.04
N ASN A 48 8.90 -1.89 7.55
CA ASN A 48 8.85 -3.23 6.95
C ASN A 48 7.43 -3.83 6.81
N LYS A 49 6.44 -3.33 7.56
CA LYS A 49 5.04 -3.74 7.41
C LYS A 49 4.44 -3.14 6.13
N ALA A 50 4.64 -1.84 5.95
CA ALA A 50 4.12 -1.10 4.80
C ALA A 50 4.76 -1.57 3.48
N SER A 51 6.05 -1.97 3.50
CA SER A 51 6.70 -2.53 2.30
C SER A 51 6.09 -3.84 1.81
N ARG A 52 5.30 -4.53 2.63
CA ARG A 52 4.60 -5.77 2.29
C ARG A 52 3.08 -5.60 2.16
N LEU A 53 2.58 -4.38 1.99
CA LEU A 53 1.13 -4.12 1.97
C LEU A 53 0.38 -4.94 0.91
N ASN A 54 0.98 -5.16 -0.26
CA ASN A 54 0.40 -6.00 -1.32
C ASN A 54 0.09 -7.42 -0.81
N HIS A 55 1.00 -8.01 -0.05
CA HIS A 55 0.84 -9.37 0.48
C HIS A 55 -0.35 -9.48 1.43
N TYR A 56 -0.59 -8.49 2.28
CA TYR A 56 -1.69 -8.52 3.24
C TYR A 56 -3.06 -8.29 2.57
N ILE A 57 -3.15 -7.33 1.64
CA ILE A 57 -4.42 -6.97 1.00
C ILE A 57 -4.83 -7.98 -0.08
N ASN A 58 -3.86 -8.61 -0.73
CA ASN A 58 -4.08 -9.61 -1.77
C ASN A 58 -3.74 -11.03 -1.29
N SER A 59 -4.08 -11.35 -0.03
CA SER A 59 -3.97 -12.72 0.49
C SER A 59 -4.77 -13.71 -0.36
N LYS A 60 -4.23 -14.92 -0.52
CA LYS A 60 -4.90 -16.04 -1.21
C LYS A 60 -6.25 -16.42 -0.59
N ASP A 61 -6.44 -16.12 0.69
CA ASP A 61 -7.63 -16.49 1.47
C ASP A 61 -8.61 -15.31 1.61
N ARG A 62 -8.49 -14.27 0.78
CA ARG A 62 -9.36 -13.09 0.82
C ARG A 62 -10.81 -13.48 0.49
N LEU A 63 -11.75 -13.12 1.36
CA LEU A 63 -13.18 -13.25 1.09
C LEU A 63 -13.58 -12.34 -0.08
N LEU A 64 -14.25 -12.91 -1.08
CA LEU A 64 -14.68 -12.20 -2.31
C LEU A 64 -16.20 -11.99 -2.38
N GLN A 65 -16.95 -12.57 -1.44
CA GLN A 65 -18.39 -12.46 -1.33
C GLN A 65 -18.79 -12.47 0.16
N PRO A 66 -19.91 -11.83 0.53
CA PRO A 66 -20.52 -12.01 1.84
C PRO A 66 -20.80 -13.50 2.11
N LEU A 67 -20.65 -13.90 3.38
CA LEU A 67 -20.98 -15.25 3.85
C LEU A 67 -22.45 -15.32 4.28
#